data_AF-A0AAV0G209-F1
#
_entry.id   AF-A0AAV0G209-F1
#
_cell.length_a   1.000
_cell.length_b   1.000
_cell.length_c   1.000
_cell.angle_alpha   90.00
_cell.angle_beta   90.00
_cell.angle_gamma   90.00
#
_symmetry.space_group_name_H-M   'P 1'
#
loop_
_entity.id
_entity.type
_entity.pdbx_description
1 polymer ?
#
loop_
_entity_poly.entity_id
_entity_poly.type
_entity_poly.pdbx_seq_one_letter_code
_entity_poly.pdbx_strand_id
1 'polypeptide(L)'
;MKQRLNKSPTRTQVYLECHQHENEAEITSQIRNIAAEIGDEEVSLDDDSFSKILGKDQYGRVRGLGLGVKPSDFAISSRPPYCNGLNMSSSDETTTLYYIRQLKKSMQRLEKRVKKQGISIIKLNRSMQRMRKLLKRKGTSLLKLKRKLKVRCGSDFDTSSSDGSEKSDSEEEFDIQNTNEGDVATSTAH
;
A
#
# COMPACT_ATOMS: atom_id res chain seq x y z
N MET A 1 -26.97 -22.91 -57.96
CA MET A 1 -26.65 -22.17 -56.72
C MET A 1 -26.77 -23.13 -55.55
N LYS A 2 -25.67 -23.54 -54.93
CA LYS A 2 -25.68 -24.52 -53.83
C LYS A 2 -26.12 -23.82 -52.53
N GLN A 3 -27.25 -24.26 -51.98
CA GLN A 3 -27.73 -23.85 -50.66
C GLN A 3 -26.69 -24.24 -49.60
N ARG A 4 -26.17 -23.27 -48.84
CA ARG A 4 -25.32 -23.57 -47.68
C ARG A 4 -26.22 -23.81 -46.48
N LEU A 5 -26.21 -25.06 -46.03
CA LEU A 5 -26.78 -25.52 -44.76
C LEU A 5 -26.29 -24.62 -43.61
N ASN A 6 -27.16 -24.42 -42.61
CA ASN A 6 -26.94 -23.61 -41.40
C ASN A 6 -25.79 -24.14 -40.51
N LYS A 7 -24.56 -24.10 -41.01
CA LYS A 7 -23.35 -24.43 -40.26
C LYS A 7 -22.84 -23.15 -39.62
N SER A 8 -22.56 -23.19 -38.31
CA SER A 8 -21.90 -22.09 -37.61
C SER A 8 -20.58 -21.76 -38.31
N PRO A 9 -20.23 -20.48 -38.48
CA PRO A 9 -19.01 -20.10 -39.17
C PRO A 9 -17.80 -20.72 -38.48
N THR A 10 -16.91 -21.33 -39.26
CA THR A 10 -15.65 -21.89 -38.74
C THR A 10 -14.81 -20.77 -38.16
N ARG A 11 -14.02 -21.03 -37.11
CA ARG A 11 -13.11 -20.04 -36.51
C ARG A 11 -12.25 -19.30 -37.54
N THR A 12 -11.75 -20.00 -38.56
CA THR A 12 -10.99 -19.43 -39.66
C THR A 12 -11.82 -18.44 -40.50
N GLN A 13 -13.10 -18.72 -40.72
CA GLN A 13 -13.99 -17.82 -41.45
C GLN A 13 -14.23 -16.53 -40.67
N VAL A 14 -14.49 -16.64 -39.35
CA VAL A 14 -14.64 -15.49 -38.45
C VAL A 14 -13.35 -14.65 -38.44
N TYR A 15 -12.19 -15.30 -38.38
CA TYR A 15 -10.90 -14.61 -38.42
C TYR A 15 -10.70 -13.81 -39.71
N LEU A 16 -10.93 -14.44 -40.87
CA LEU A 16 -10.79 -13.79 -42.18
C LEU A 16 -11.80 -12.65 -42.40
N GLU A 17 -12.98 -12.74 -41.79
CA GLU A 17 -14.01 -11.69 -41.85
C GLU A 17 -13.61 -10.47 -41.01
N CYS A 18 -13.03 -10.68 -39.83
CA CYS A 18 -12.65 -9.58 -38.92
C CYS A 18 -11.29 -8.93 -39.26
N HIS A 19 -10.42 -9.60 -40.03
CA HIS A 19 -9.05 -9.15 -40.29
C HIS A 19 -8.84 -8.85 -41.79
N GLN A 20 -9.55 -7.85 -42.31
CA GLN A 20 -9.48 -7.43 -43.73
C GLN A 20 -8.57 -6.20 -43.96
N HIS A 21 -7.71 -5.87 -43.00
CA HIS A 21 -6.87 -4.67 -43.08
C HIS A 21 -5.64 -4.89 -43.99
N GLU A 22 -5.20 -3.83 -44.68
CA GLU A 22 -4.08 -3.88 -45.64
C GLU A 22 -2.78 -4.40 -45.02
N ASN A 23 -2.55 -4.12 -43.73
CA ASN A 23 -1.37 -4.56 -42.98
C ASN A 23 -1.32 -6.07 -42.73
N GLU A 24 -2.43 -6.78 -42.87
CA GLU A 24 -2.56 -8.21 -42.59
C GLU A 24 -2.89 -9.02 -43.85
N ALA A 25 -2.80 -8.40 -45.03
CA ALA A 25 -3.12 -9.02 -46.31
C ALA A 25 -2.26 -10.26 -46.60
N GLU A 26 -0.97 -10.21 -46.24
CA GLU A 26 -0.05 -11.35 -46.40
C GLU A 26 -0.45 -12.52 -45.50
N ILE A 27 -0.70 -12.26 -44.22
CA ILE A 27 -1.11 -13.28 -43.24
C ILE A 27 -2.46 -13.90 -43.64
N THR A 28 -3.44 -13.08 -44.03
CA THR A 28 -4.75 -13.59 -44.47
C THR A 28 -4.70 -14.37 -45.78
N SER A 29 -3.74 -14.07 -46.66
CA SER A 29 -3.50 -14.87 -47.88
C SER A 29 -2.90 -16.24 -47.55
N GLN A 30 -1.94 -16.30 -46.62
CA GLN A 30 -1.34 -17.56 -46.16
C GLN A 30 -2.39 -18.43 -45.46
N ILE A 31 -3.21 -17.84 -44.57
CA ILE A 31 -4.31 -18.55 -43.90
C ILE A 31 -5.33 -19.08 -44.91
N ARG A 32 -5.66 -18.33 -45.96
CA ARG A 32 -6.55 -18.80 -47.03
C ARG A 32 -5.97 -19.99 -47.79
N ASN A 33 -4.68 -19.97 -48.10
CA ASN A 33 -4.02 -21.08 -48.79
C ASN A 33 -3.99 -22.33 -47.92
N ILE A 34 -3.63 -22.20 -46.63
CA ILE A 34 -3.64 -23.30 -45.67
C ILE A 34 -5.06 -23.86 -45.50
N ALA A 35 -6.08 -23.01 -45.41
CA ALA A 35 -7.48 -23.44 -45.32
C ALA A 35 -7.95 -24.17 -46.60
N ALA A 36 -7.43 -23.79 -47.77
CA ALA A 36 -7.71 -24.47 -49.03
C ALA A 36 -6.98 -25.82 -49.15
N GLU A 37 -5.77 -25.94 -48.60
CA GLU A 37 -4.98 -27.18 -48.58
C GLU A 37 -5.49 -28.21 -47.56
N ILE A 38 -5.88 -27.76 -46.37
CA ILE A 38 -6.36 -28.63 -45.28
C ILE A 38 -7.82 -29.05 -45.51
N GLY A 39 -8.59 -28.28 -46.30
CA GLY A 39 -10.02 -28.51 -46.47
C GLY A 39 -10.80 -28.36 -45.16
N ASP A 40 -12.13 -28.56 -45.21
CA ASP A 40 -12.99 -28.63 -44.02
C ASP A 40 -12.76 -29.96 -43.25
N GLU A 41 -11.51 -30.41 -43.11
CA GLU A 41 -11.18 -31.56 -42.29
C GLU A 41 -11.38 -31.15 -40.83
N GLU A 42 -12.57 -31.46 -40.34
CA GLU A 42 -12.97 -31.28 -38.94
C GLU A 42 -12.11 -32.24 -38.10
N VAL A 43 -10.88 -31.81 -37.79
CA VAL A 43 -10.01 -32.56 -36.88
C VAL A 43 -10.75 -32.63 -35.55
N SER A 44 -11.31 -33.80 -35.27
CA SER A 44 -12.04 -34.10 -34.06
C SER A 44 -11.07 -33.94 -32.88
N LEU A 45 -11.06 -32.74 -32.29
CA LEU A 45 -10.26 -32.43 -31.11
C LEU A 45 -10.70 -33.27 -29.91
N ASP A 46 -11.85 -33.94 -29.98
CA ASP A 46 -12.36 -34.85 -28.97
C ASP A 46 -11.48 -36.10 -28.75
N ASP A 47 -10.71 -36.52 -29.76
CA ASP A 47 -9.90 -37.76 -29.70
C ASP A 47 -8.38 -37.54 -29.56
N ASP A 48 -7.95 -36.29 -29.45
CA ASP A 48 -6.55 -35.96 -29.21
C ASP A 48 -6.06 -36.52 -27.86
N SER A 49 -4.76 -36.81 -27.77
CA SER A 49 -4.08 -37.35 -26.59
C SER A 49 -4.36 -36.53 -25.33
N PHE A 50 -4.48 -35.21 -25.47
CA PHE A 50 -4.84 -34.30 -24.38
C PHE A 50 -6.29 -34.47 -23.91
N SER A 51 -7.22 -34.77 -24.80
CA SER A 51 -8.64 -34.98 -24.48
C SER A 51 -8.87 -36.25 -23.66
N LYS A 52 -8.04 -37.27 -23.87
CA LYS A 52 -8.05 -38.51 -23.08
C LYS A 52 -7.61 -38.31 -21.64
N ILE A 53 -6.72 -37.34 -21.39
CA ILE A 53 -6.13 -37.08 -20.06
C ILE A 53 -6.90 -36.00 -19.31
N LEU A 54 -7.22 -34.89 -19.97
CA LEU A 54 -7.81 -33.68 -19.34
C LEU A 54 -9.33 -33.57 -19.55
N GLY A 55 -9.91 -34.49 -20.31
CA GLY A 55 -11.30 -34.45 -20.76
C GLY A 55 -11.47 -33.66 -22.06
N LYS A 56 -12.62 -33.86 -22.71
CA LYS A 56 -13.02 -33.13 -23.92
C LYS A 56 -12.95 -31.61 -23.72
N ASP A 57 -12.64 -30.89 -24.79
CA ASP A 57 -12.65 -29.44 -24.73
C ASP A 57 -14.08 -28.95 -24.51
N GLN A 58 -14.26 -28.04 -23.56
CA GLN A 58 -15.57 -27.49 -23.23
C GLN A 58 -15.56 -26.00 -23.48
N TYR A 59 -16.69 -25.48 -23.96
CA TYR A 59 -16.85 -24.06 -24.20
C TYR A 59 -16.64 -23.25 -22.92
N GLY A 60 -15.72 -22.28 -22.97
CA GLY A 60 -15.32 -21.50 -21.80
C GLY A 60 -14.41 -22.26 -20.83
N ARG A 61 -13.68 -23.28 -21.29
CA ARG A 61 -12.58 -23.91 -20.55
C ARG A 61 -11.35 -23.88 -21.44
N VAL A 62 -10.24 -23.35 -20.92
CA VAL A 62 -8.94 -23.35 -21.58
C VAL A 62 -8.08 -24.44 -20.95
N ARG A 63 -7.60 -25.39 -21.76
CA ARG A 63 -6.72 -26.48 -21.31
C ARG A 63 -5.48 -25.90 -20.62
N GLY A 64 -5.15 -26.44 -19.44
CA GLY A 64 -4.03 -25.98 -18.61
C GLY A 64 -4.27 -24.69 -17.80
N LEU A 65 -5.33 -23.93 -18.09
CA LEU A 65 -5.62 -22.65 -17.42
C LEU A 65 -6.97 -22.61 -16.67
N GLY A 66 -7.86 -23.57 -16.92
CA GLY A 66 -9.14 -23.69 -16.19
C GLY A 66 -10.32 -23.07 -16.94
N LEU A 67 -11.30 -22.54 -16.23
CA LEU A 67 -12.47 -21.89 -16.84
C LEU A 67 -12.02 -20.58 -17.52
N GLY A 68 -12.20 -20.49 -18.83
CA GLY A 68 -12.05 -19.28 -19.61
C GLY A 68 -13.32 -18.43 -19.59
N VAL A 69 -13.22 -17.21 -20.12
CA VAL A 69 -14.34 -16.28 -20.18
C VAL A 69 -15.44 -16.86 -21.06
N LYS A 70 -16.66 -16.93 -20.54
CA LYS A 70 -17.87 -17.36 -21.26
C LYS A 70 -18.59 -16.12 -21.82
N PRO A 71 -19.27 -16.20 -22.97
CA PRO A 71 -20.12 -15.13 -23.48
C PRO A 71 -21.16 -14.64 -22.48
N SER A 72 -21.66 -15.55 -21.62
CA SER A 72 -22.56 -15.20 -20.52
C SER A 72 -21.95 -14.19 -19.54
N ASP A 73 -20.62 -14.16 -19.41
CA ASP A 73 -19.90 -13.25 -18.53
C ASP A 73 -19.93 -11.81 -19.08
N PHE A 74 -20.12 -11.64 -20.39
CA PHE A 74 -20.27 -10.32 -21.02
C PHE A 74 -21.71 -9.81 -20.96
N ALA A 75 -22.70 -10.71 -20.87
CA ALA A 75 -24.12 -10.33 -20.89
C ALA A 75 -24.61 -9.82 -19.53
N ILE A 76 -23.97 -10.19 -18.42
CA ILE A 76 -24.38 -9.77 -17.08
C ILE A 76 -23.15 -9.49 -16.21
N SER A 77 -22.81 -8.21 -16.07
CA SER A 77 -22.20 -7.56 -14.89
C SER A 77 -21.06 -6.60 -15.24
N SER A 78 -21.32 -5.31 -15.06
CA SER A 78 -20.29 -4.25 -14.94
C SER A 78 -19.39 -4.42 -13.70
N ARG A 79 -19.57 -5.48 -12.90
CA ARG A 79 -18.76 -5.77 -11.72
C ARG A 79 -17.93 -7.05 -11.91
N PRO A 80 -16.64 -7.00 -11.57
CA PRO A 80 -15.80 -8.19 -11.55
C PRO A 80 -16.37 -9.27 -10.61
N PRO A 81 -16.30 -10.56 -10.99
CA PRO A 81 -16.91 -11.67 -10.24
C PRO A 81 -16.31 -11.88 -8.84
N TYR A 82 -15.13 -11.31 -8.54
CA TYR A 82 -14.52 -11.37 -7.21
C TYR A 82 -15.20 -10.46 -6.17
N CYS A 83 -16.14 -9.59 -6.57
CA CYS A 83 -16.87 -8.70 -5.65
C CYS A 83 -18.26 -9.22 -5.23
N ASN A 84 -18.68 -10.40 -5.71
CA ASN A 84 -20.04 -10.90 -5.46
C ASN A 84 -20.30 -11.31 -3.99
N GLY A 85 -19.28 -11.29 -3.12
CA GLY A 85 -19.39 -11.61 -1.69
C GLY A 85 -19.48 -10.41 -0.74
N LEU A 86 -19.42 -9.16 -1.23
CA LEU A 86 -19.42 -7.94 -0.40
C LEU A 86 -20.68 -7.09 -0.57
N ASN A 87 -21.81 -7.69 -0.92
CA ASN A 87 -23.08 -6.98 -0.93
C ASN A 87 -23.58 -6.85 0.51
N MET A 88 -23.13 -5.81 1.22
CA MET A 88 -23.72 -5.41 2.51
C MET A 88 -25.19 -5.07 2.29
N SER A 89 -26.07 -5.52 3.19
CA SER A 89 -27.45 -5.05 3.22
C SER A 89 -27.45 -3.52 3.39
N SER A 90 -28.40 -2.81 2.77
CA SER A 90 -28.45 -1.35 2.88
C SER A 90 -28.58 -0.86 4.33
N SER A 91 -29.13 -1.68 5.22
CA SER A 91 -29.16 -1.42 6.66
C SER A 91 -27.77 -1.45 7.28
N ASP A 92 -26.95 -2.45 6.94
CA ASP A 92 -25.58 -2.61 7.43
C ASP A 92 -24.64 -1.53 6.88
N GLU A 93 -24.94 -1.00 5.70
CA GLU A 93 -24.20 0.12 5.12
C GLU A 93 -24.38 1.41 5.94
N THR A 94 -25.62 1.71 6.37
CA THR A 94 -25.89 2.92 7.17
C THR A 94 -25.27 2.88 8.56
N THR A 95 -25.29 1.72 9.22
CA THR A 95 -24.66 1.52 10.54
C THR A 95 -23.14 1.62 10.42
N THR A 96 -22.55 1.01 9.41
CA THR A 96 -21.11 1.12 9.11
C THR A 96 -20.70 2.58 8.89
N LEU A 97 -21.46 3.33 8.08
CA LEU A 97 -21.20 4.75 7.86
C LEU A 97 -21.33 5.59 9.14
N TYR A 98 -22.28 5.26 10.02
CA TYR A 98 -22.42 5.91 11.32
C TYR A 98 -21.17 5.70 12.19
N TYR A 99 -20.70 4.45 12.30
CA TYR A 99 -19.49 4.14 13.07
C TYR A 99 -18.25 4.81 12.50
N ILE A 100 -18.08 4.83 11.18
CA ILE A 100 -16.97 5.54 10.51
C ILE A 100 -17.01 7.03 10.84
N ARG A 101 -18.19 7.67 10.78
CA ARG A 101 -18.35 9.08 11.14
C ARG A 101 -18.01 9.35 12.61
N GLN A 102 -18.43 8.47 13.51
CA GLN A 102 -18.12 8.60 14.93
C GLN A 102 -16.63 8.41 15.21
N LEU A 103 -16.00 7.42 14.57
CA LEU A 103 -14.57 7.19 14.65
C LEU A 103 -13.80 8.42 14.18
N LYS A 104 -14.16 8.97 13.02
CA LYS A 104 -13.56 10.21 12.48
C LYS A 104 -13.66 11.38 13.47
N LYS A 105 -14.83 11.55 14.11
CA LYS A 105 -15.04 12.61 15.12
C LYS A 105 -14.18 12.40 16.36
N SER A 106 -14.06 11.16 16.83
CA SER A 106 -13.22 10.82 17.99
C SER A 106 -11.73 11.06 17.69
N MET A 107 -11.25 10.67 16.51
CA MET A 107 -9.87 10.90 16.07
C MET A 107 -9.54 12.39 15.99
N GLN A 108 -10.42 13.22 15.42
CA GLN A 108 -10.21 14.67 15.37
C GLN A 108 -10.12 15.30 16.77
N ARG A 109 -10.92 14.81 17.74
CA ARG A 109 -10.84 15.25 19.13
C ARG A 109 -9.51 14.85 19.77
N LEU A 110 -9.06 13.62 19.51
CA LEU A 110 -7.79 13.12 20.00
C LEU A 110 -6.62 13.94 19.44
N GLU A 111 -6.60 14.18 18.14
CA GLU A 111 -5.57 14.96 17.45
C GLU A 111 -5.45 16.38 18.06
N LYS A 112 -6.58 17.06 18.31
CA LYS A 112 -6.59 18.35 18.99
C LYS A 112 -6.00 18.28 20.40
N ARG A 113 -6.28 17.21 21.16
CA ARG A 113 -5.71 17.02 22.51
C ARG A 113 -4.20 16.80 22.45
N VAL A 114 -3.73 15.96 21.52
CA VAL A 114 -2.30 15.69 21.33
C VAL A 114 -1.54 16.97 20.96
N LYS A 115 -2.08 17.77 20.02
CA LYS A 115 -1.50 19.08 19.66
C LYS A 115 -1.39 20.02 20.87
N LYS A 116 -2.45 20.11 21.69
CA LYS A 116 -2.42 20.91 22.93
C LYS A 116 -1.38 20.40 23.93
N GLN A 117 -1.26 19.08 24.10
CA GLN A 117 -0.25 18.48 24.97
C GLN A 117 1.17 18.78 24.47
N GLY A 118 1.43 18.70 23.15
CA GLY A 118 2.72 19.08 22.57
C GLY A 118 3.15 20.50 22.91
N ILE A 119 2.22 21.47 22.81
CA ILE A 119 2.49 22.87 23.21
C ILE A 119 2.83 22.97 24.71
N SER A 120 2.09 22.27 25.57
CA SER A 120 2.36 22.25 27.01
C SER A 120 3.72 21.64 27.35
N ILE A 121 4.11 20.56 26.68
CA ILE A 121 5.43 19.92 26.85
C ILE A 121 6.54 20.89 26.46
N ILE A 122 6.41 21.59 25.33
CA ILE A 122 7.40 22.60 24.90
C ILE A 122 7.56 23.69 25.96
N LYS A 123 6.44 24.20 26.50
CA LYS A 123 6.46 25.22 27.57
C LYS A 123 7.14 24.71 28.84
N LEU A 124 6.79 23.50 29.27
CA LEU A 124 7.37 22.85 30.44
C LEU A 124 8.88 22.64 30.27
N ASN A 125 9.31 22.13 29.12
CA ASN A 125 10.72 21.94 28.78
C ASN A 125 11.50 23.26 28.84
N ARG A 126 10.97 24.36 28.29
CA ARG A 126 11.58 25.69 28.40
C ARG A 126 11.73 26.15 29.85
N SER A 127 10.70 25.92 30.69
CA SER A 127 10.76 26.24 32.11
C SER A 127 11.84 25.42 32.84
N MET A 128 11.87 24.11 32.62
CA MET A 128 12.88 23.22 33.20
C MET A 128 14.31 23.60 32.80
N GLN A 129 14.53 23.97 31.53
CA GLN A 129 15.83 24.46 31.07
C GLN A 129 16.28 25.73 31.82
N ARG A 130 15.36 26.67 32.07
CA ARG A 130 15.66 27.86 32.87
C ARG A 130 16.02 27.49 34.31
N MET A 131 15.25 26.60 34.93
CA MET A 131 15.54 26.12 36.29
C MET A 131 16.90 25.42 36.38
N ARG A 132 17.25 24.57 35.41
CA ARG A 132 18.57 23.93 35.33
C ARG A 132 19.71 24.96 35.27
N LYS A 133 19.57 26.02 34.47
CA LYS A 133 20.58 27.10 34.39
C LYS A 133 20.72 27.84 35.74
N LEU A 134 19.61 28.14 36.41
CA LEU A 134 19.63 28.79 37.72
C LEU A 134 20.27 27.91 38.80
N LEU A 135 19.97 26.61 38.80
CA LEU A 135 20.55 25.65 39.73
C LEU A 135 22.06 25.55 39.54
N LYS A 136 22.56 25.47 38.30
CA LYS A 136 24.00 25.50 37.98
C LYS A 136 24.69 26.76 38.53
N ARG A 137 24.06 27.94 38.37
CA ARG A 137 24.59 29.21 38.92
C ARG A 137 24.65 29.19 40.44
N LYS A 138 23.57 28.77 41.12
CA LYS A 138 23.54 28.68 42.58
C LYS A 138 24.55 27.66 43.14
N GLY A 139 24.72 26.52 42.47
CA GLY A 139 25.72 25.51 42.84
C GLY A 139 27.14 26.08 42.81
N THR A 140 27.50 26.78 41.73
CA THR A 140 28.83 27.43 41.62
C THR A 140 29.04 28.54 42.65
N SER A 141 28.03 29.35 42.98
CA SER A 141 28.15 30.36 44.04
C SER A 141 28.32 29.73 45.43
N LEU A 142 27.59 28.65 45.72
CA LEU A 142 27.69 27.92 46.97
C LEU A 142 29.07 27.27 47.13
N LEU A 143 29.60 26.66 46.06
CA LEU A 143 30.97 26.14 46.03
C LEU A 143 32.02 27.23 46.32
N LYS A 144 31.87 28.42 45.70
CA LYS A 144 32.76 29.57 45.98
C LYS A 144 32.67 30.02 47.43
N LEU A 145 31.46 30.11 47.99
CA LEU A 145 31.25 30.50 49.38
C LEU A 145 31.85 29.47 50.36
N LYS A 146 31.62 28.17 50.10
CA LYS A 146 32.21 27.06 50.88
C LYS A 146 33.74 27.14 50.89
N ARG A 147 34.37 27.43 49.74
CA ARG A 147 35.83 27.65 49.66
C ARG A 147 36.26 28.86 50.50
N LYS A 148 35.57 30.00 50.41
CA LYS A 148 35.90 31.20 51.21
C LYS A 148 35.78 30.95 52.72
N LEU A 149 34.75 30.22 53.15
CA LEU A 149 34.57 29.86 54.56
C LEU A 149 35.67 28.91 55.03
N LYS A 150 36.02 27.88 54.24
CA LYS A 150 37.13 26.97 54.56
C LYS A 150 38.45 27.70 54.76
N VAL A 151 38.73 28.73 53.96
CA VAL A 151 39.93 29.57 54.12
C VAL A 151 39.87 30.44 55.38
N ARG A 152 38.69 30.99 55.72
CA ARG A 152 38.54 31.90 56.87
C ARG A 152 38.49 31.21 58.24
N CYS A 153 37.92 30.01 58.32
CA CYS A 153 37.63 29.35 59.58
C CYS A 153 38.69 28.32 60.01
N GLY A 154 39.75 28.10 59.23
CA GLY A 154 40.69 27.00 59.49
C GLY A 154 40.08 25.64 59.15
N SER A 155 40.94 24.65 58.93
CA SER A 155 40.64 23.39 58.25
C SER A 155 40.02 22.29 59.11
N ASP A 156 39.30 22.60 60.19
CA ASP A 156 38.89 21.55 61.16
C ASP A 156 37.51 20.94 60.87
N PHE A 157 37.06 20.96 59.62
CA PHE A 157 35.96 20.12 59.17
C PHE A 157 36.52 19.02 58.28
N ASP A 158 37.19 18.06 58.92
CA ASP A 158 37.50 16.79 58.31
C ASP A 158 36.21 16.08 57.93
N THR A 159 36.18 15.73 56.65
CA THR A 159 35.18 14.91 56.00
C THR A 159 35.24 13.51 56.57
N SER A 160 34.24 13.14 57.39
CA SER A 160 33.85 11.73 57.45
C SER A 160 33.35 11.33 56.05
N SER A 161 34.16 10.48 55.42
CA SER A 161 33.91 9.78 54.16
C SER A 161 32.43 9.45 53.94
N SER A 162 31.94 9.78 52.75
CA SER A 162 31.05 8.88 52.03
C SER A 162 31.50 8.91 50.59
N ASP A 163 32.31 7.91 50.27
CA ASP A 163 32.55 7.45 48.91
C ASP A 163 31.22 7.31 48.16
N GLY A 164 31.26 7.75 46.92
CA GLY A 164 30.14 7.73 45.99
C GLY A 164 30.62 8.13 44.61
N SER A 165 31.78 7.62 44.21
CA SER A 165 32.17 7.60 42.81
C SER A 165 31.47 6.43 42.13
N GLU A 166 30.46 6.70 41.32
CA GLU A 166 30.28 5.92 40.10
C GLU A 166 29.99 6.87 38.95
N LYS A 167 31.02 7.00 38.12
CA LYS A 167 30.95 7.37 36.71
C LYS A 167 29.95 6.42 36.02
N SER A 168 29.10 6.98 35.18
CA SER A 168 28.69 6.33 33.93
C SER A 168 28.22 7.43 32.99
N ASP A 169 29.16 7.82 32.13
CA ASP A 169 28.89 8.52 30.89
C ASP A 169 28.10 7.59 29.97
N SER A 170 26.97 8.07 29.47
CA SER A 170 26.41 7.63 28.20
C SER A 170 25.65 8.81 27.61
N GLU A 171 26.38 9.61 26.84
CA GLU A 171 25.82 10.58 25.91
C GLU A 171 25.12 9.80 24.79
N GLU A 172 23.80 9.65 24.87
CA GLU A 172 23.00 9.41 23.66
C GLU A 172 22.54 10.78 23.13
N GLU A 173 23.32 11.28 22.18
CA GLU A 173 22.99 12.40 21.31
C GLU A 173 21.88 11.95 20.36
N PHE A 174 20.63 12.26 20.71
CA PHE A 174 19.51 12.10 19.78
C PHE A 174 19.43 13.35 18.89
N ASP A 175 20.16 13.31 17.78
CA ASP A 175 20.02 14.24 16.68
C ASP A 175 18.66 14.02 16.00
N ILE A 176 17.70 14.89 16.31
CA ILE A 176 16.47 15.01 15.52
C ILE A 176 16.84 15.86 14.30
N GLN A 177 17.20 15.17 13.21
CA GLN A 177 17.32 15.76 11.88
C GLN A 177 15.96 16.35 11.47
N ASN A 178 15.89 17.67 11.39
CA ASN A 178 14.82 18.37 10.69
C ASN A 178 15.03 18.16 9.19
N THR A 179 14.33 17.20 8.59
CA THR A 179 14.17 17.13 7.14
C THR A 179 12.98 18.01 6.73
N ASN A 180 13.30 19.24 6.32
CA ASN A 180 12.42 20.10 5.53
C ASN A 180 12.73 19.88 4.05
N GLU A 181 12.09 18.94 3.37
CA GLU A 181 11.95 18.90 1.89
C GLU A 181 10.73 17.98 1.58
N GLY A 182 9.76 18.31 0.73
CA GLY A 182 9.58 19.47 -0.11
C GLY A 182 8.12 19.59 -0.54
N ASP A 183 7.74 20.84 -0.84
CA ASP A 183 6.56 21.17 -1.62
C ASP A 183 6.68 20.54 -3.01
N VAL A 184 5.80 19.61 -3.35
CA VAL A 184 5.58 19.19 -4.73
C VAL A 184 4.45 20.05 -5.30
N ALA A 185 4.87 21.14 -5.94
CA ALA A 185 4.04 21.87 -6.89
C ALA A 185 3.91 21.02 -8.17
N THR A 186 2.75 20.43 -8.40
CA THR A 186 2.37 19.97 -9.74
C THR A 186 1.54 21.05 -10.41
N SER A 187 2.15 21.77 -11.35
CA SER A 187 1.45 22.49 -12.40
C SER A 187 2.20 22.34 -13.72
N THR A 188 1.43 22.03 -14.77
CA THR A 188 1.60 22.42 -16.19
C THR A 188 1.77 21.27 -17.20
N ALA A 189 0.61 20.94 -17.82
CA ALA A 189 0.26 20.84 -19.24
C ALA A 189 1.08 20.01 -20.25
N HIS A 190 0.37 19.11 -20.94
CA HIS A 190 0.13 19.16 -22.39
C HIS A 190 -1.17 18.43 -22.75
#